data_AF-T0Y3P0-F1
#
_entry.id   AF-T0Y3P0-F1
#
_cell.length_a   1.000
_cell.length_b   1.000
_cell.length_c   1.000
_cell.angle_alpha   90.00
_cell.angle_beta   90.00
_cell.angle_gamma   90.00
#
_symmetry.space_group_name_H-M   'P 1'
#
loop_
_entity.id
_entity.type
_entity.pdbx_description
1 polymer ?
#
loop_
_entity_poly.entity_id
_entity_poly.type
_entity_poly.pdbx_seq_one_letter_code
_entity_poly.pdbx_strand_id
1 'polypeptide(L)'
;PRLTDLAPEEYAPYIGALATVCRRAERLSPDYNVTLNQGAAAGQIVFHLHFHVIPRYGEANPFNPSARKRLSEEEARALVAELSPP
;
A
#
# COMPACT_ATOMS: atom_id res chain seq x y z
N PRO A 1 14.20 3.81 5.78
CA PRO A 1 13.77 2.42 6.03
C PRO A 1 12.58 2.07 5.14
N ARG A 2 12.59 0.88 4.54
CA ARG A 2 11.47 0.24 3.87
C ARG A 2 10.64 -0.51 4.91
N LEU A 3 9.44 -0.93 4.51
CA LEU A 3 8.61 -1.80 5.34
C LEU A 3 9.34 -3.13 5.61
N THR A 4 10.06 -3.63 4.62
CA THR A 4 10.85 -4.87 4.71
C THR A 4 12.13 -4.75 5.52
N ASP A 5 12.50 -3.53 5.95
CA ASP A 5 13.68 -3.32 6.80
C ASP A 5 13.32 -3.40 8.29
N LEU A 6 12.03 -3.50 8.62
CA LEU A 6 11.56 -3.64 9.99
C LEU A 6 11.77 -5.06 10.52
N ALA A 7 12.12 -5.15 11.80
CA ALA A 7 12.12 -6.42 12.52
C ALA A 7 10.68 -6.95 12.68
N PRO A 8 10.47 -8.28 12.75
CA PRO A 8 9.14 -8.88 12.89
C PRO A 8 8.26 -8.27 13.99
N GLU A 9 8.87 -7.97 15.13
CA GLU A 9 8.24 -7.37 16.31
C GLU A 9 7.76 -5.93 16.09
N GLU A 10 8.31 -5.22 15.10
CA GLU A 10 7.95 -3.83 14.80
C GLU A 10 6.67 -3.74 13.93
N TYR A 11 6.29 -4.80 13.21
CA TYR A 11 5.11 -4.74 12.35
C TYR A 11 3.82 -4.47 13.15
N ALA A 12 3.65 -5.15 14.28
CA ALA A 12 2.45 -5.04 15.10
C ALA A 12 2.18 -3.60 15.60
N PRO A 13 3.14 -2.89 16.24
CA PRO A 13 2.92 -1.52 16.67
C PRO A 13 2.70 -0.56 15.50
N TYR A 14 3.40 -0.73 14.37
CA TYR A 14 3.18 0.10 13.17
C TYR A 14 1.75 -0.04 12.62
N ILE A 15 1.27 -1.28 12.45
CA ILE A 15 -0.09 -1.53 11.97
C ILE A 15 -1.14 -1.07 12.99
N GLY A 16 -0.88 -1.22 14.28
CA GLY A 16 -1.75 -0.71 15.35
C GLY A 16 -1.91 0.82 15.32
N ALA A 17 -0.81 1.54 15.08
CA ALA A 17 -0.82 2.99 14.91
C ALA A 17 -1.60 3.40 13.64
N LEU A 18 -1.33 2.73 12.51
CA LEU A 18 -2.04 2.96 11.25
C LEU A 18 -3.56 2.76 11.42
N ALA A 19 -3.99 1.64 12.02
CA ALA A 19 -5.40 1.37 12.28
C ALA A 19 -6.06 2.46 13.14
N THR A 20 -5.31 3.02 14.10
CA THR A 20 -5.80 4.15 14.92
C THR A 20 -6.03 5.41 14.09
N VAL A 21 -5.14 5.71 13.14
CA VAL A 21 -5.31 6.85 12.23
C VAL A 21 -6.47 6.60 11.26
N CYS A 22 -6.61 5.40 10.70
CA CYS A 22 -7.71 5.03 9.81
C CYS A 22 -9.08 5.21 10.48
N ARG A 23 -9.26 4.73 11.72
CA ARG A 23 -10.50 4.95 12.49
C ARG A 23 -10.83 6.44 12.71
N ARG A 24 -9.82 7.31 12.74
CA ARG A 24 -10.03 8.76 12.81
C ARG A 24 -10.39 9.33 11.44
N ALA A 25 -9.78 8.84 10.37
CA ALA A 25 -10.12 9.22 8.99
C ALA A 25 -11.57 8.88 8.64
N GLU A 26 -12.10 7.76 9.13
CA GLU A 26 -13.51 7.35 8.97
C GLU A 26 -14.53 8.37 9.49
N ARG A 27 -14.12 9.25 10.42
CA ARG A 27 -14.97 10.35 10.92
C ARG A 27 -15.08 11.52 9.94
N LEU A 28 -14.19 11.59 8.95
CA LEU A 28 -14.16 12.60 7.91
C LEU A 28 -14.86 12.10 6.64
N SER A 29 -14.60 10.85 6.27
CA SER A 29 -15.28 10.17 5.16
C SER A 29 -15.21 8.65 5.32
N PRO A 30 -16.26 7.91 4.93
CA PRO A 30 -16.20 6.45 4.84
C PRO A 30 -15.23 5.97 3.74
N ASP A 31 -14.93 6.82 2.75
CA ASP A 31 -14.01 6.51 1.66
C ASP A 31 -12.64 7.12 1.93
N TYR A 32 -11.60 6.28 2.00
CA TYR A 32 -10.22 6.74 2.16
C TYR A 32 -9.22 5.77 1.52
N ASN A 33 -8.06 6.29 1.11
CA ASN A 33 -6.95 5.46 0.67
C ASN A 33 -5.88 5.37 1.75
N VAL A 34 -5.34 4.17 1.93
CA VAL A 34 -4.11 3.94 2.69
C VAL A 34 -3.04 3.52 1.69
N THR A 35 -1.96 4.28 1.60
CA THR A 35 -0.90 4.01 0.61
C THR A 35 0.48 4.10 1.22
N LEU A 36 1.41 3.33 0.65
CA LEU A 36 2.82 3.31 0.97
C LEU A 36 3.59 3.21 -0.34
N ASN A 37 4.45 4.17 -0.61
CA ASN A 37 5.31 4.17 -1.79
C ASN A 37 6.70 3.65 -1.40
N GLN A 38 7.17 2.58 -2.06
CA GLN A 38 8.48 1.98 -1.82
C GLN A 38 9.38 2.13 -3.06
N GLY A 39 10.20 3.19 -3.08
CA GLY A 39 11.10 3.53 -4.19
C GLY A 39 10.61 4.70 -5.05
N ALA A 40 11.55 5.37 -5.72
CA ALA A 40 11.29 6.59 -6.49
C ALA A 40 10.27 6.38 -7.62
N ALA A 41 10.37 5.26 -8.34
CA ALA A 41 9.42 4.91 -9.42
C ALA A 41 7.99 4.65 -8.91
N ALA A 42 7.83 4.30 -7.63
CA ALA A 42 6.54 4.17 -6.97
C ALA A 42 6.03 5.51 -6.41
N GLY A 43 6.72 6.64 -6.66
CA GLY A 43 6.34 7.97 -6.19
C GLY A 43 6.87 8.34 -4.79
N GLN A 44 7.87 7.63 -4.26
CA GLN A 44 8.50 8.01 -3.00
C GLN A 44 9.52 9.14 -3.22
N ILE A 45 9.29 10.29 -2.57
CA ILE A 45 10.23 11.44 -2.61
C ILE A 45 10.98 11.65 -1.28
N VAL A 46 10.41 11.22 -0.16
CA VAL A 46 11.09 11.22 1.15
C VAL A 46 11.40 9.78 1.55
N PHE A 47 12.69 9.46 1.71
CA PHE A 47 13.18 8.10 1.93
C PHE A 47 13.14 7.67 3.42
N HIS A 48 12.00 7.93 4.06
CA HIS A 48 11.65 7.35 5.36
C HIS A 48 10.34 6.55 5.22
N LEU A 49 10.15 5.54 6.07
CA LEU A 49 8.89 4.78 6.09
C LEU A 49 7.74 5.70 6.53
N HIS A 50 6.72 5.86 5.69
CA HIS A 50 5.50 6.58 6.01
C HIS A 50 4.31 5.99 5.28
N PHE A 51 3.14 6.07 5.92
CA PHE A 51 1.86 5.75 5.32
C PHE A 51 1.10 7.04 5.04
N HIS A 52 0.50 7.14 3.87
CA HIS A 52 -0.54 8.13 3.62
C HIS A 52 -1.89 7.55 4.05
N VAL A 53 -2.69 8.37 4.72
CA VAL A 53 -4.11 8.10 4.98
C VAL A 53 -4.88 9.31 4.44
N ILE A 54 -5.60 9.11 3.34
CA ILE A 54 -6.18 10.21 2.55
C ILE A 54 -7.70 10.01 2.45
N PRO A 55 -8.50 10.73 3.27
CA PRO A 55 -9.96 10.76 3.14
C PRO A 55 -10.40 11.32 1.78
N ARG A 56 -11.48 10.79 1.23
CA ARG A 56 -12.02 11.13 -0.10
C ARG A 56 -13.44 11.67 0.02
N TYR A 57 -13.83 12.61 -0.83
CA TYR A 57 -15.10 13.33 -0.76
C TYR A 57 -15.88 13.28 -2.08
N GLY A 58 -15.86 12.13 -2.75
CA GLY A 58 -16.54 11.91 -4.02
C GLY A 58 -15.68 12.16 -5.27
N GLU A 59 -14.42 12.59 -5.11
CA GLU A 59 -13.49 12.70 -6.22
C GLU A 59 -12.99 11.32 -6.73
N ALA A 60 -12.57 11.26 -7.99
CA ALA A 60 -12.04 10.04 -8.61
C ALA A 60 -10.74 9.55 -7.95
N ASN A 61 -10.53 8.24 -7.85
CA ASN A 61 -9.33 7.69 -7.24
C ASN A 61 -8.07 7.92 -8.10
N PRO A 62 -7.07 8.72 -7.66
CA PRO A 62 -5.89 9.04 -8.46
C PRO A 62 -4.93 7.85 -8.58
N PHE A 63 -5.08 6.81 -7.75
CA PHE A 63 -4.21 5.63 -7.74
C PHE A 63 -4.62 4.54 -8.74
N ASN A 64 -5.68 4.75 -9.53
CA ASN A 64 -6.12 3.78 -10.54
C ASN A 64 -6.14 4.37 -11.97
N PRO A 65 -5.02 4.91 -12.49
CA PRO A 65 -5.01 5.50 -13.82
C PRO A 65 -4.90 4.45 -14.95
N SER A 66 -4.38 3.25 -14.67
CA SER A 66 -4.06 2.26 -15.70
C SER A 66 -5.17 1.23 -15.88
N ALA A 67 -5.40 0.82 -17.14
CA ALA A 67 -6.30 -0.29 -17.44
C ALA A 67 -5.80 -1.56 -16.73
N ARG A 68 -6.70 -2.22 -15.99
CA ARG A 68 -6.38 -3.50 -15.34
C ARG A 68 -6.15 -4.54 -16.44
N LYS A 69 -4.95 -5.12 -16.50
CA LYS A 69 -4.65 -6.29 -17.35
C LYS A 69 -5.08 -7.56 -16.61
N ARG A 70 -5.88 -8.39 -17.26
CA ARG A 70 -6.12 -9.77 -16.80
C ARG A 70 -4.92 -10.62 -17.23
N LEU A 71 -4.29 -11.29 -16.27
CA LEU A 71 -3.22 -12.25 -16.56
C LEU A 71 -3.80 -13.52 -17.18
N SER A 72 -3.08 -14.12 -18.11
CA SER A 72 -3.34 -15.50 -18.53
C SER A 72 -2.97 -16.47 -17.41
N GLU A 73 -3.50 -17.69 -17.46
CA GLU A 73 -3.18 -18.72 -16.48
C GLU A 73 -1.69 -19.12 -16.53
N GLU A 74 -1.09 -19.07 -17.72
CA GLU A 74 0.34 -19.29 -17.94
C GLU A 74 1.19 -18.18 -17.32
N GLU A 75 0.86 -16.91 -17.58
CA GLU A 75 1.54 -15.75 -16.98
C GLU A 75 1.45 -15.80 -15.44
N ALA A 76 0.28 -16.14 -14.90
CA ALA A 76 0.08 -16.26 -13.46
C ALA A 76 0.93 -17.38 -12.84
N ARG A 77 0.98 -18.55 -13.46
CA ARG A 77 1.82 -19.67 -12.99
C ARG A 77 3.30 -19.33 -12.99
N ALA A 78 3.78 -18.69 -14.06
CA ALA A 78 5.17 -18.27 -14.19
C ALA A 78 5.57 -17.31 -13.07
N LEU A 79 4.74 -16.30 -12.79
CA LEU A 79 4.98 -15.34 -11.70
C LEU A 79 4.99 -16.01 -10.32
N VAL A 80 4.09 -16.95 -10.05
CA VAL A 80 4.09 -17.66 -8.76
C VAL A 80 5.36 -18.48 -8.59
N ALA A 81 5.84 -19.15 -9.64
CA ALA A 81 7.10 -19.89 -9.58
C ALA A 81 8.30 -18.97 -9.29
N GLU A 82 8.31 -17.77 -9.87
CA GLU A 82 9.35 -16.75 -9.63
C GLU A 82 9.30 -16.17 -8.21
N LEU A 83 8.10 -15.94 -7.66
CA LEU A 83 7.89 -15.31 -6.35
C LEU A 83 7.92 -16.29 -5.17
N SER A 84 7.88 -17.59 -5.44
CA SER A 84 7.94 -18.59 -4.38
C SER A 84 9.31 -18.52 -3.68
N PRO A 85 9.36 -18.61 -2.34
CA PRO A 85 10.63 -18.74 -1.65
C PRO A 85 11.37 -19.99 -2.16
N PRO A 86 12.72 -19.98 -2.13
CA PRO A 86 13.51 -21.16 -2.46
C PRO A 86 13.19 -22.35 -1.53
#